data_AF-A0A9E7GZF8-F1
#
_entry.id   AF-A0A9E7GZF8-F1
#
_cell.length_a   1.000
_cell.length_b   1.000
_cell.length_c   1.000
_cell.angle_alpha   90.00
_cell.angle_beta   90.00
_cell.angle_gamma   90.00
#
_symmetry.space_group_name_H-M   'P 1'
#
loop_
_entity.id
_entity.type
_entity.pdbx_description
1 polymer ?
#
loop_
_entity_poly.entity_id
_entity_poly.type
_entity_poly.pdbx_seq_one_letter_code
_entity_poly.pdbx_strand_id
1 'polypeptide(L)'
;MVAEELSGRQKAEIAKWFLANAPAGEIHYVAKDVRSILGDDGIYEMAAAEAYPVYNKAHLIALQMPDRSGDVLITAYGELDKNNYFDPRTAQVATVDHVKQVCINVRPASDEELPSPYIDEFRGTLADELSKYVGETYPKGTCAVYCISGKDAEGPGADFEFVIVGSHYFEEGNVHLDAKNEFKDSTIFQSPEDCAASITNIICHIETEFMASLEASYVHLPDTTFKDLRRKLPVTRTLFPWHNTLQFSLTRDITRELEIGQ
;
A
#
# COMPACT_ATOMS: atom_id res chain seq x y z
N MET A 1 1.11 18.51 38.95
CA MET A 1 0.78 19.19 37.70
C MET A 1 -0.42 18.48 37.10
N VAL A 2 -1.56 19.15 36.99
CA VAL A 2 -2.69 18.62 36.21
C VAL A 2 -2.30 18.82 34.75
N ALA A 3 -2.25 17.75 33.96
CA ALA A 3 -2.00 17.87 32.54
C ALA A 3 -3.11 18.75 31.93
N GLU A 4 -2.71 19.78 31.19
CA GLU A 4 -3.66 20.67 30.52
C GLU A 4 -4.44 19.85 29.49
N GLU A 5 -5.78 19.95 29.51
CA GLU A 5 -6.61 19.14 28.63
C GLU A 5 -6.41 19.58 27.17
N LEU A 6 -6.22 18.61 26.28
CA LEU A 6 -6.07 18.87 24.86
C LEU A 6 -7.30 19.58 24.29
N SER A 7 -7.07 20.60 23.45
CA SER A 7 -8.15 21.25 22.72
C SER A 7 -8.84 20.29 21.75
N GLY A 8 -10.10 20.55 21.40
CA GLY A 8 -10.85 19.74 20.43
C GLY A 8 -10.15 19.60 19.09
N ARG A 9 -9.46 20.65 18.63
CA ARG A 9 -8.63 20.62 17.41
C ARG A 9 -7.44 19.67 17.54
N GLN A 10 -6.73 19.68 18.66
CA GLN A 10 -5.61 18.74 18.88
C GLN A 10 -6.11 17.30 18.96
N LYS A 11 -7.26 17.06 19.60
CA LYS A 11 -7.91 15.75 19.63
C LYS A 11 -8.26 15.28 18.20
N ALA A 12 -8.80 16.18 17.36
CA ALA A 12 -9.10 15.88 15.95
C ALA A 12 -7.84 15.53 15.13
N GLU A 13 -6.74 16.27 15.29
CA GLU A 13 -5.49 15.97 14.57
C GLU A 13 -4.90 14.60 14.96
N ILE A 14 -4.96 14.25 16.25
CA ILE A 14 -4.50 12.93 16.73
C ILE A 14 -5.41 11.83 16.17
N ALA A 15 -6.73 12.03 16.21
CA ALA A 15 -7.70 11.07 15.67
C ALA A 15 -7.51 10.87 14.16
N LYS A 16 -7.30 11.95 13.41
CA LYS A 16 -6.99 11.92 11.98
C LYS A 16 -5.73 11.10 11.71
N TRP A 17 -4.68 11.29 12.52
CA TRP A 17 -3.44 10.52 12.38
C TRP A 17 -3.68 9.03 12.57
N PHE A 18 -4.44 8.62 13.60
CA PHE A 18 -4.76 7.20 13.80
C PHE A 18 -5.55 6.61 12.64
N LEU A 19 -6.57 7.31 12.16
CA LEU A 19 -7.40 6.87 11.02
C LEU A 19 -6.57 6.75 9.73
N ALA A 20 -5.71 7.73 9.44
CA ALA A 20 -4.89 7.74 8.23
C ALA A 20 -3.79 6.68 8.22
N ASN A 21 -3.33 6.23 9.40
CA ASN A 21 -2.31 5.21 9.58
C ASN A 21 -2.89 3.85 10.00
N ALA A 22 -4.21 3.67 9.85
CA ALA A 22 -4.80 2.35 10.05
C ALA A 22 -4.13 1.34 9.09
N PRO A 23 -3.99 0.06 9.46
CA PRO A 23 -3.56 -0.97 8.54
C PRO A 23 -4.54 -1.10 7.36
N ALA A 24 -4.04 -1.60 6.23
CA ALA A 24 -4.86 -1.89 5.06
C ALA A 24 -6.01 -2.87 5.44
N GLY A 25 -7.24 -2.51 5.11
CA GLY A 25 -8.43 -3.32 5.41
C GLY A 25 -8.95 -3.22 6.84
N GLU A 26 -8.32 -2.44 7.74
CA GLU A 26 -8.68 -2.39 9.17
C GLU A 26 -9.22 -1.04 9.66
N ILE A 27 -9.36 -0.03 8.78
CA ILE A 27 -9.79 1.32 9.18
C ILE A 27 -11.11 1.33 9.94
N HIS A 28 -12.05 0.42 9.67
CA HIS A 28 -13.32 0.34 10.40
C HIS A 28 -13.14 -0.08 11.87
N TYR A 29 -12.16 -0.93 12.18
CA TYR A 29 -11.81 -1.30 13.55
C TYR A 29 -11.18 -0.11 14.26
N VAL A 30 -10.18 0.52 13.63
CA VAL A 30 -9.50 1.71 14.16
C VAL A 30 -10.50 2.85 14.38
N ALA A 31 -11.42 3.06 13.44
CA ALA A 31 -12.46 4.08 13.55
C ALA A 31 -13.39 3.86 14.73
N LYS A 32 -13.79 2.62 15.00
CA LYS A 32 -14.61 2.26 16.17
C LYS A 32 -13.87 2.58 17.47
N ASP A 33 -12.60 2.22 17.55
CA ASP A 33 -11.79 2.45 18.75
C ASP A 33 -11.51 3.94 18.96
N VAL A 34 -11.13 4.67 17.92
CA VAL A 34 -10.91 6.13 17.96
C VAL A 34 -12.18 6.87 18.39
N ARG A 35 -13.34 6.52 17.82
CA ARG A 35 -14.63 7.12 18.21
C ARG A 35 -14.94 6.87 19.68
N SER A 36 -14.69 5.65 20.17
CA SER A 36 -14.88 5.29 21.59
C SER A 36 -13.91 6.02 22.53
N ILE A 37 -12.68 6.28 22.10
CA ILE A 37 -11.67 7.00 22.90
C ILE A 37 -11.99 8.50 22.96
N LEU A 38 -12.45 9.09 21.86
CA LEU A 38 -12.78 10.50 21.80
C LEU A 38 -14.01 10.86 22.64
N GLY A 39 -15.07 10.05 22.56
CA GLY A 39 -16.34 10.33 23.24
C GLY A 39 -17.08 11.58 22.74
N ASP A 40 -16.66 12.14 21.60
CA ASP A 40 -17.25 13.32 20.95
C ASP A 40 -17.36 13.05 19.44
N ASP A 41 -18.61 12.89 18.97
CA ASP A 41 -18.91 12.56 17.58
C ASP A 41 -18.57 13.72 16.62
N GLY A 42 -18.68 14.98 17.05
CA GLY A 42 -18.36 16.12 16.20
C GLY A 42 -16.86 16.23 15.91
N ILE A 43 -16.03 15.97 16.92
CA ILE A 43 -14.56 15.89 16.75
C ILE A 43 -14.19 14.70 15.87
N TYR A 44 -14.82 13.54 16.08
CA TYR A 44 -14.59 12.35 15.27
C TYR A 44 -14.94 12.58 13.80
N GLU A 45 -16.12 13.15 13.51
CA GLU A 45 -16.57 13.41 12.14
C GLU A 45 -15.64 14.36 11.39
N MET A 46 -15.14 15.41 12.06
CA MET A 46 -14.14 16.32 11.50
C MET A 46 -12.84 15.57 11.13
N ALA A 47 -12.33 14.74 12.04
CA ALA A 47 -11.14 13.94 11.79
C ALA A 47 -11.34 12.92 10.66
N ALA A 48 -12.49 12.22 10.65
CA ALA A 48 -12.82 11.21 9.64
C ALA A 48 -12.97 11.81 8.24
N ALA A 49 -13.64 12.97 8.12
CA ALA A 49 -13.83 13.65 6.84
C ALA A 49 -12.51 14.06 6.15
N GLU A 50 -11.43 14.21 6.92
CA GLU A 50 -10.09 14.49 6.40
C GLU A 50 -9.21 13.23 6.27
N ALA A 51 -9.34 12.27 7.18
CA ALA A 51 -8.49 11.09 7.20
C ALA A 51 -8.86 10.06 6.13
N TYR A 52 -10.15 9.80 5.91
CA TYR A 52 -10.60 8.75 4.99
C TYR A 52 -10.18 8.99 3.52
N PRO A 53 -10.25 10.21 2.96
CA PRO A 53 -9.71 10.45 1.63
C PRO A 53 -8.21 10.17 1.50
N VAL A 54 -7.43 10.50 2.54
CA VAL A 54 -5.99 10.22 2.58
C VAL A 54 -5.74 8.72 2.67
N TYR A 55 -6.42 8.03 3.58
CA TYR A 55 -6.33 6.59 3.76
C TYR A 55 -6.72 5.83 2.47
N ASN A 56 -7.87 6.17 1.88
CA ASN A 56 -8.40 5.47 0.71
C ASN A 56 -7.45 5.60 -0.50
N LYS A 57 -6.84 6.77 -0.70
CA LYS A 57 -5.84 7.00 -1.74
C LYS A 57 -4.51 6.29 -1.46
N ALA A 58 -4.03 6.31 -0.22
CA ALA A 58 -2.78 5.65 0.16
C ALA A 58 -2.86 4.12 0.00
N HIS A 59 -4.04 3.55 0.25
CA HIS A 59 -4.29 2.11 0.16
C HIS A 59 -4.90 1.67 -1.18
N LEU A 60 -5.06 2.59 -2.13
CA LEU A 60 -5.57 2.30 -3.47
C LEU A 60 -6.85 1.46 -3.45
N ILE A 61 -7.81 1.88 -2.64
CA ILE A 61 -9.04 1.09 -2.43
C ILE A 61 -9.81 0.99 -3.75
N ALA A 62 -10.27 -0.21 -4.06
CA ALA A 62 -11.16 -0.49 -5.17
C ALA A 62 -12.62 -0.50 -4.68
N LEU A 63 -13.48 0.32 -5.29
CA LEU A 63 -14.89 0.42 -4.93
C LEU A 63 -15.77 0.02 -6.12
N GLN A 64 -16.62 -0.98 -5.92
CA GLN A 64 -17.57 -1.43 -6.93
C GLN A 64 -18.55 -0.32 -7.30
N MET A 65 -18.66 -0.05 -8.60
CA MET A 65 -19.64 0.88 -9.16
C MET A 65 -21.06 0.31 -9.05
N PRO A 66 -22.08 1.17 -8.80
CA PRO A 66 -23.45 0.72 -8.55
C PRO A 66 -24.13 0.04 -9.76
N ASP A 67 -23.69 0.36 -10.98
CA ASP A 67 -24.15 -0.26 -12.23
C ASP A 67 -23.43 -1.59 -12.55
N ARG A 68 -22.44 -1.97 -11.71
CA ARG A 68 -21.61 -3.17 -11.87
C ARG A 68 -20.76 -3.18 -13.15
N SER A 69 -20.45 -2.01 -13.71
CA SER A 69 -19.52 -1.89 -14.84
C SER A 69 -18.09 -2.29 -14.47
N GLY A 70 -17.74 -2.17 -13.19
CA GLY A 70 -16.44 -2.53 -12.63
C GLY A 70 -16.20 -1.87 -11.28
N ASP A 71 -14.94 -1.81 -10.89
CA ASP A 71 -14.49 -1.13 -9.68
C ASP A 71 -13.72 0.14 -10.08
N VAL A 72 -13.93 1.23 -9.34
CA VAL A 72 -13.09 2.43 -9.41
C VAL A 72 -11.96 2.33 -8.40
N LEU A 73 -10.73 2.63 -8.84
CA LEU A 73 -9.57 2.75 -7.96
C LEU A 73 -9.47 4.18 -7.40
N ILE A 74 -9.41 4.29 -6.08
CA ILE A 74 -9.25 5.58 -5.40
C ILE A 74 -7.76 5.95 -5.40
N THR A 75 -7.36 6.80 -6.35
CA THR A 75 -5.96 7.19 -6.55
C THR A 75 -5.86 8.69 -6.81
N ALA A 76 -4.70 9.29 -6.56
CA ALA A 76 -4.46 10.70 -6.91
C ALA A 76 -4.43 10.92 -8.44
N TYR A 77 -4.19 9.89 -9.24
CA TYR A 77 -4.10 9.98 -10.70
C TYR A 77 -5.48 9.99 -11.37
N GLY A 78 -6.48 9.37 -10.72
CA GLY A 78 -7.87 9.41 -11.16
C GLY A 78 -8.72 10.47 -10.46
N GLU A 79 -8.18 11.21 -9.49
CA GLU A 79 -8.92 12.21 -8.72
C GLU A 79 -9.22 13.45 -9.57
N LEU A 80 -10.50 13.73 -9.80
CA LEU A 80 -10.96 14.96 -10.47
C LEU A 80 -11.26 16.06 -9.45
N ASP A 81 -11.86 15.66 -8.33
CA ASP A 81 -12.07 16.52 -7.17
C ASP A 81 -12.16 15.67 -5.89
N LYS A 82 -12.51 16.30 -4.76
CA LYS A 82 -12.56 15.66 -3.43
C LYS A 82 -13.32 14.32 -3.40
N ASN A 83 -14.39 14.16 -4.18
CA ASN A 83 -15.25 12.98 -4.13
C ASN A 83 -15.43 12.29 -5.48
N ASN A 84 -14.91 12.84 -6.59
CA ASN A 84 -15.12 12.31 -7.93
C ASN A 84 -13.81 11.74 -8.50
N TYR A 85 -13.89 10.51 -8.98
CA TYR A 85 -12.76 9.76 -9.51
C TYR A 85 -13.08 9.22 -10.90
N PHE A 86 -12.21 9.48 -11.86
CA PHE A 86 -12.29 8.98 -13.22
C PHE A 86 -11.77 7.54 -13.29
N ASP A 87 -12.57 6.64 -13.89
CA ASP A 87 -12.12 5.32 -14.30
C ASP A 87 -11.92 5.28 -15.83
N PRO A 88 -10.66 5.19 -16.30
CA PRO A 88 -10.36 5.25 -17.73
C PRO A 88 -10.81 4.01 -18.51
N ARG A 89 -11.05 2.88 -17.84
CA ARG A 89 -11.46 1.64 -18.51
C ARG A 89 -12.93 1.66 -18.90
N THR A 90 -13.80 2.12 -18.00
CA THR A 90 -15.24 2.23 -18.24
C THR A 90 -15.64 3.58 -18.85
N ALA A 91 -14.71 4.55 -18.92
CA ALA A 91 -14.99 5.93 -19.31
C ALA A 91 -16.08 6.58 -18.43
N GLN A 92 -16.06 6.27 -17.13
CA GLN A 92 -17.01 6.77 -16.15
C GLN A 92 -16.31 7.58 -15.06
N VAL A 93 -17.06 8.50 -14.46
CA VAL A 93 -16.67 9.21 -13.24
C VAL A 93 -17.54 8.71 -12.10
N ALA A 94 -16.88 8.14 -11.09
CA ALA A 94 -17.48 7.64 -9.87
C ALA A 94 -17.47 8.71 -8.77
N THR A 95 -18.63 8.94 -8.16
CA THR A 95 -18.76 9.73 -6.94
C THR A 95 -18.66 8.82 -5.72
N VAL A 96 -17.84 9.19 -4.75
CA VAL A 96 -17.43 8.34 -3.62
C VAL A 96 -17.82 8.98 -2.29
N ASP A 97 -18.44 8.18 -1.41
CA ASP A 97 -18.53 8.48 0.01
C ASP A 97 -17.30 7.87 0.70
N HIS A 98 -16.32 8.73 1.01
CA HIS A 98 -15.04 8.29 1.54
C HIS A 98 -15.14 7.57 2.89
N VAL A 99 -16.01 8.05 3.78
CA VAL A 99 -16.15 7.50 5.15
C VAL A 99 -16.87 6.17 5.11
N LYS A 100 -17.90 6.05 4.27
CA LYS A 100 -18.59 4.76 4.08
C LYS A 100 -17.83 3.81 3.17
N GLN A 101 -16.80 4.28 2.48
CA GLN A 101 -16.03 3.53 1.48
C GLN A 101 -16.93 2.86 0.44
N VAL A 102 -17.81 3.65 -0.18
CA VAL A 102 -18.72 3.18 -1.24
C VAL A 102 -18.76 4.16 -2.41
N CYS A 103 -18.85 3.62 -3.62
CA CYS A 103 -19.25 4.38 -4.80
C CYS A 103 -20.76 4.60 -4.75
N ILE A 104 -21.20 5.85 -4.64
CA ILE A 104 -22.61 6.21 -4.48
C ILE A 104 -23.30 6.50 -5.80
N ASN A 105 -22.55 6.90 -6.82
CA ASN A 105 -23.07 7.26 -8.13
C ASN A 105 -21.98 7.13 -9.20
N VAL A 106 -22.40 6.93 -10.45
CA VAL A 106 -21.54 7.01 -11.63
C VAL A 106 -22.19 7.88 -12.69
N ARG A 107 -21.37 8.56 -13.47
CA ARG A 107 -21.78 9.24 -14.70
C ARG A 107 -20.79 8.94 -15.82
N PRO A 108 -21.16 9.05 -17.09
CA PRO A 108 -20.19 9.10 -18.19
C PRO A 108 -19.19 10.25 -17.98
N ALA A 109 -17.95 10.03 -18.39
CA ALA A 109 -16.94 11.09 -18.49
C ALA A 109 -17.33 12.11 -19.56
N SER A 110 -16.95 13.38 -19.37
CA SER A 110 -17.10 14.40 -20.40
C SER A 110 -15.98 14.31 -21.43
N ASP A 111 -16.16 14.98 -22.58
CA ASP A 111 -15.14 15.02 -23.63
C ASP A 111 -13.82 15.62 -23.13
N GLU A 112 -13.85 16.55 -22.17
CA GLU A 112 -12.64 17.13 -21.58
C GLU A 112 -11.92 16.19 -20.59
N GLU A 113 -12.63 15.22 -20.03
CA GLU A 113 -12.07 14.23 -19.09
C GLU A 113 -11.43 13.05 -19.83
N LEU A 114 -11.87 12.78 -21.06
CA LEU A 114 -11.37 11.69 -21.90
C LEU A 114 -10.04 12.06 -22.60
N PRO A 115 -9.13 11.09 -22.79
CA PRO A 115 -7.99 11.26 -23.68
C PRO A 115 -8.44 11.26 -25.15
N SER A 116 -7.57 11.74 -26.04
CA SER A 116 -7.77 11.65 -27.48
C SER A 116 -7.89 10.18 -27.92
N PRO A 117 -8.60 9.88 -29.04
CA PRO A 117 -8.69 8.52 -29.56
C PRO A 117 -7.33 7.87 -29.82
N TYR A 118 -6.35 8.68 -30.25
CA TYR A 118 -4.98 8.21 -30.46
C TYR A 118 -4.34 7.73 -29.17
N ILE A 119 -4.46 8.50 -28.08
CA ILE A 119 -3.88 8.14 -26.77
C ILE A 119 -4.66 7.01 -26.11
N ASP A 120 -5.98 6.98 -26.27
CA ASP A 120 -6.82 5.93 -25.70
C ASP A 120 -6.53 4.56 -26.32
N GLU A 121 -6.12 4.50 -27.59
CA GLU A 121 -5.71 3.25 -28.23
C GLU A 121 -4.51 2.61 -27.51
N PHE A 122 -3.47 3.40 -27.21
CA PHE A 122 -2.31 2.93 -26.45
C PHE A 122 -2.68 2.57 -25.01
N ARG A 123 -3.43 3.44 -24.33
CA ARG A 123 -3.84 3.25 -22.94
C ARG A 123 -4.73 2.01 -22.79
N GLY A 124 -5.69 1.84 -23.68
CA GLY A 124 -6.63 0.71 -23.71
C GLY A 124 -5.94 -0.61 -23.94
N THR A 125 -5.09 -0.68 -24.97
CA THR A 125 -4.32 -1.90 -25.27
C THR A 125 -3.42 -2.31 -24.10
N LEU A 126 -2.76 -1.34 -23.47
CA LEU A 126 -1.95 -1.58 -22.27
C LEU A 126 -2.80 -2.02 -21.07
N ALA A 127 -3.96 -1.40 -20.85
CA ALA A 127 -4.87 -1.76 -19.75
C ALA A 127 -5.44 -3.17 -19.91
N ASP A 128 -5.75 -3.61 -21.12
CA ASP A 128 -6.25 -4.95 -21.41
C ASP A 128 -5.19 -6.01 -21.14
N GLU A 129 -3.95 -5.78 -21.55
CA GLU A 129 -2.84 -6.72 -21.31
C GLU A 129 -2.49 -6.81 -19.82
N LEU A 130 -2.43 -5.68 -19.12
CA LEU A 130 -2.21 -5.65 -17.67
C LEU A 130 -3.35 -6.31 -16.90
N SER A 131 -4.59 -6.15 -17.34
CA SER A 131 -5.74 -6.78 -16.67
C SER A 131 -5.65 -8.30 -16.71
N LYS A 132 -5.14 -8.89 -17.80
CA LYS A 132 -4.87 -10.33 -17.89
C LYS A 132 -3.78 -10.73 -16.92
N TYR A 133 -2.63 -10.04 -16.95
CA TYR A 133 -1.51 -10.30 -16.06
C TYR A 133 -1.91 -10.25 -14.59
N VAL A 134 -2.62 -9.19 -14.19
CA VAL A 134 -3.09 -8.98 -12.82
C VAL A 134 -4.09 -10.06 -12.41
N GLY A 135 -5.04 -10.42 -13.29
CA GLY A 135 -6.02 -11.46 -13.01
C GLY A 135 -5.43 -12.86 -12.85
N GLU A 136 -4.34 -13.17 -13.55
CA GLU A 136 -3.62 -14.43 -13.45
C GLU A 136 -2.70 -14.50 -12.23
N THR A 137 -2.04 -13.38 -11.90
CA THR A 137 -1.01 -13.31 -10.85
C THR A 137 -1.59 -13.00 -9.46
N TYR A 138 -2.64 -12.20 -9.41
CA TYR A 138 -3.22 -11.64 -8.18
C TYR A 138 -4.74 -11.93 -8.12
N PRO A 139 -5.19 -12.98 -7.42
CA PRO A 139 -6.60 -13.41 -7.41
C PRO A 139 -7.64 -12.35 -6.98
N LYS A 140 -7.20 -11.31 -6.27
CA LYS A 140 -7.99 -10.13 -5.87
C LYS A 140 -7.35 -8.81 -6.31
N GLY A 141 -6.42 -8.89 -7.25
CA GLY A 141 -5.73 -7.72 -7.78
C GLY A 141 -6.66 -6.91 -8.66
N THR A 142 -6.47 -5.59 -8.65
CA THR A 142 -7.08 -4.69 -9.61
C THR A 142 -6.05 -3.71 -10.13
N CYS A 143 -6.25 -3.20 -11.34
CA CYS A 143 -5.36 -2.22 -11.93
C CYS A 143 -6.12 -1.19 -12.77
N ALA A 144 -5.50 -0.02 -12.93
CA ALA A 144 -5.92 1.02 -13.85
C ALA A 144 -4.71 1.70 -14.50
N VAL A 145 -4.91 2.18 -15.73
CA VAL A 145 -3.90 2.88 -16.53
C VAL A 145 -4.40 4.27 -16.82
N TYR A 146 -3.75 5.28 -16.28
CA TYR A 146 -4.13 6.69 -16.41
C TYR A 146 -3.18 7.41 -17.36
N CYS A 147 -3.72 8.34 -18.17
CA CYS A 147 -2.92 9.32 -18.88
C CYS A 147 -2.78 10.58 -18.04
N ILE A 148 -1.54 10.92 -17.65
CA ILE A 148 -1.24 12.04 -16.75
C ILE A 148 -0.62 13.24 -17.47
N SER A 149 -0.12 13.04 -18.69
CA SER A 149 0.46 14.07 -19.55
C SER A 149 0.24 13.70 -21.02
N GLY A 150 0.01 14.70 -21.87
CA GLY A 150 -0.18 14.49 -23.31
C GLY A 150 -1.52 13.86 -23.69
N LYS A 151 -2.56 13.97 -22.85
CA LYS A 151 -3.87 13.34 -23.13
C LYS A 151 -4.54 13.78 -24.44
N ASP A 152 -4.27 15.01 -24.89
CA ASP A 152 -4.82 15.60 -26.12
C ASP A 152 -3.87 15.44 -27.32
N ALA A 153 -2.79 14.68 -27.18
CA ALA A 153 -1.82 14.46 -28.24
C ALA A 153 -2.41 13.63 -29.39
N GLU A 154 -1.93 13.90 -30.59
CA GLU A 154 -2.41 13.29 -31.82
C GLU A 154 -1.24 12.85 -32.70
N GLY A 155 -1.24 11.58 -33.09
CA GLY A 155 -0.34 11.03 -34.10
C GLY A 155 1.10 10.75 -33.64
N PRO A 156 1.91 10.16 -34.54
CA PRO A 156 3.25 9.69 -34.22
C PRO A 156 4.22 10.82 -33.84
N GLY A 157 5.06 10.56 -32.83
CA GLY A 157 6.08 11.51 -32.36
C GLY A 157 5.58 12.48 -31.28
N ALA A 158 4.36 12.30 -30.78
CA ALA A 158 3.88 13.02 -29.61
C ALA A 158 4.36 12.38 -28.30
N ASP A 159 4.70 13.23 -27.33
CA ASP A 159 5.10 12.81 -25.99
C ASP A 159 3.86 12.71 -25.08
N PHE A 160 3.67 11.56 -24.43
CA PHE A 160 2.62 11.34 -23.44
C PHE A 160 3.13 10.44 -22.31
N GLU A 161 2.47 10.53 -21.15
CA GLU A 161 2.87 9.78 -19.95
C GLU A 161 1.68 8.99 -19.40
N PHE A 162 1.92 7.71 -19.13
CA PHE A 162 1.00 6.83 -18.43
C PHE A 162 1.49 6.50 -17.03
N VAL A 163 0.53 6.39 -16.11
CA VAL A 163 0.74 5.81 -14.79
C VAL A 163 -0.12 4.58 -14.65
N ILE A 164 0.52 3.47 -14.30
CA ILE A 164 -0.11 2.20 -14.01
C ILE A 164 -0.21 2.09 -12.50
N VAL A 165 -1.42 1.81 -12.00
CA VAL A 165 -1.67 1.63 -10.59
C VAL A 165 -2.25 0.24 -10.39
N GLY A 166 -1.58 -0.58 -9.58
CA GLY A 166 -2.05 -1.89 -9.14
C GLY A 166 -2.28 -1.91 -7.63
N SER A 167 -3.29 -2.63 -7.18
CA SER A 167 -3.55 -2.85 -5.75
C SER A 167 -3.82 -4.33 -5.49
N HIS A 168 -3.15 -4.89 -4.49
CA HIS A 168 -3.36 -6.24 -4.00
C HIS A 168 -3.10 -6.27 -2.50
N TYR A 169 -4.01 -6.90 -1.75
CA TYR A 169 -3.94 -7.00 -0.29
C TYR A 169 -3.91 -8.47 0.15
N PHE A 170 -3.00 -8.78 1.08
CA PHE A 170 -2.96 -10.05 1.79
C PHE A 170 -3.31 -9.81 3.26
N GLU A 171 -4.15 -10.68 3.82
CA GLU A 171 -4.58 -10.62 5.21
C GLU A 171 -3.61 -11.44 6.09
N GLU A 172 -3.58 -11.13 7.38
CA GLU A 172 -3.15 -11.96 8.53
C GLU A 172 -1.94 -11.50 9.34
N GLY A 173 -2.24 -11.09 10.58
CA GLY A 173 -1.30 -11.04 11.70
C GLY A 173 -0.84 -9.65 12.09
N ASN A 174 -0.53 -9.45 13.38
CA ASN A 174 0.00 -8.17 13.89
C ASN A 174 1.53 -8.07 13.64
N VAL A 175 1.96 -8.51 12.45
CA VAL A 175 3.34 -8.45 11.95
C VAL A 175 3.27 -7.72 10.63
N HIS A 176 3.72 -6.47 10.63
CA HIS A 176 3.71 -5.65 9.43
C HIS A 176 5.06 -5.74 8.72
N LEU A 177 5.02 -6.06 7.44
CA LEU A 177 6.13 -5.87 6.52
C LEU A 177 5.84 -4.62 5.69
N ASP A 178 6.66 -3.59 5.87
CA ASP A 178 6.69 -2.44 4.96
C ASP A 178 7.88 -2.63 4.01
N ALA A 179 7.57 -2.92 2.75
CA ALA A 179 8.55 -3.15 1.70
C ALA A 179 8.22 -2.27 0.50
N LYS A 180 9.18 -1.44 0.10
CA LYS A 180 9.06 -0.54 -1.04
C LYS A 180 10.26 -0.73 -1.96
N ASN A 181 10.00 -0.83 -3.26
CA ASN A 181 11.04 -0.89 -4.26
C ASN A 181 10.73 0.09 -5.40
N GLU A 182 11.75 0.82 -5.85
CA GLU A 182 11.63 1.82 -6.92
C GLU A 182 12.53 1.42 -8.08
N PHE A 183 11.94 1.37 -9.28
CA PHE A 183 12.64 0.95 -10.50
C PHE A 183 12.52 2.01 -11.59
N LYS A 184 13.52 2.06 -12.47
CA LYS A 184 13.52 2.89 -13.67
C LYS A 184 14.03 2.06 -14.83
N ASP A 185 13.26 2.04 -15.90
CA ASP A 185 13.61 1.35 -17.14
C ASP A 185 13.20 2.22 -18.35
N SER A 186 13.75 1.93 -19.52
CA SER A 186 13.39 2.61 -20.76
C SER A 186 13.33 1.64 -21.92
N THR A 187 12.34 1.83 -22.79
CA THR A 187 12.17 1.04 -24.01
C THR A 187 11.51 1.91 -25.08
N ILE A 188 11.65 1.50 -26.35
CA ILE A 188 11.13 2.22 -27.52
C ILE A 188 9.94 1.44 -28.05
N PHE A 189 8.84 2.14 -28.35
CA PHE A 189 7.61 1.54 -28.85
C PHE A 189 7.32 1.96 -30.28
N GLN A 190 6.69 1.07 -31.04
CA GLN A 190 6.31 1.32 -32.44
C GLN A 190 4.80 1.19 -32.67
N SER A 191 4.11 0.41 -31.83
CA SER A 191 2.67 0.16 -31.89
C SER A 191 2.06 0.05 -30.48
N PRO A 192 0.75 0.22 -30.32
CA PRO A 192 0.03 -0.03 -29.07
C PRO A 192 0.26 -1.44 -28.51
N GLU A 193 0.27 -2.45 -29.36
CA GLU A 193 0.43 -3.86 -28.95
C GLU A 193 1.85 -4.15 -28.46
N ASP A 194 2.87 -3.66 -29.18
CA ASP A 194 4.26 -3.80 -28.75
C ASP A 194 4.52 -3.06 -27.43
N CYS A 195 3.88 -1.90 -27.26
CA CYS A 195 3.91 -1.12 -26.02
C CYS A 195 3.34 -1.92 -24.85
N ALA A 196 2.12 -2.45 -25.02
CA ALA A 196 1.42 -3.23 -24.01
C ALA A 196 2.21 -4.48 -23.59
N ALA A 197 2.68 -5.27 -24.56
CA ALA A 197 3.43 -6.49 -24.30
C ALA A 197 4.78 -6.20 -23.63
N SER A 198 5.51 -5.18 -24.10
CA SER A 198 6.83 -4.84 -23.55
C SER A 198 6.73 -4.33 -22.11
N ILE A 199 5.80 -3.41 -21.83
CA ILE A 199 5.61 -2.86 -20.50
C ILE A 199 5.16 -3.96 -19.52
N THR A 200 4.21 -4.79 -19.91
CA THR A 200 3.72 -5.89 -19.06
C THR A 200 4.83 -6.89 -18.73
N ASN A 201 5.69 -7.23 -19.71
CA ASN A 201 6.83 -8.11 -19.48
C ASN A 201 7.87 -7.49 -18.54
N ILE A 202 8.16 -6.18 -18.67
CA ILE A 202 9.06 -5.46 -17.77
C ILE A 202 8.52 -5.50 -16.34
N ILE A 203 7.23 -5.18 -16.16
CA ILE A 203 6.57 -5.23 -14.84
C ILE A 203 6.65 -6.63 -14.25
N CYS A 204 6.27 -7.66 -15.01
CA CYS A 204 6.32 -9.05 -14.58
C CYS A 204 7.73 -9.47 -14.14
N HIS A 205 8.75 -9.10 -14.92
CA HIS A 205 10.14 -9.42 -14.58
C HIS A 205 10.57 -8.73 -13.28
N ILE A 206 10.32 -7.43 -13.15
CA ILE A 206 10.65 -6.64 -11.96
C ILE A 206 9.95 -7.19 -10.71
N GLU A 207 8.66 -7.47 -10.80
CA GLU A 207 7.87 -8.03 -9.69
C GLU A 207 8.38 -9.42 -9.29
N THR A 208 8.75 -10.25 -10.27
CA THR A 208 9.34 -11.57 -10.02
C THR A 208 10.68 -11.46 -9.28
N GLU A 209 11.56 -10.56 -9.72
CA GLU A 209 12.84 -10.33 -9.05
C GLU A 209 12.67 -9.80 -7.63
N PHE A 210 11.73 -8.87 -7.43
CA PHE A 210 11.43 -8.34 -6.11
C PHE A 210 10.88 -9.41 -5.17
N MET A 211 9.93 -10.23 -5.62
CA MET A 211 9.38 -11.33 -4.83
C MET A 211 10.44 -12.38 -4.49
N ALA A 212 11.29 -12.75 -5.45
CA ALA A 212 12.41 -13.66 -5.20
C ALA A 212 13.42 -13.08 -4.18
N SER A 213 13.68 -11.77 -4.23
CA SER A 213 14.54 -11.07 -3.28
C SER A 213 13.95 -11.06 -1.86
N LEU A 214 12.64 -10.83 -1.74
CA LEU A 214 11.93 -10.91 -0.46
C LEU A 214 11.98 -12.33 0.11
N GLU A 215 11.68 -13.35 -0.70
CA GLU A 215 11.72 -14.74 -0.27
C GLU A 215 13.12 -15.13 0.22
N ALA A 216 14.16 -14.81 -0.55
CA ALA A 216 15.55 -15.08 -0.17
C ALA A 216 15.89 -14.39 1.16
N SER A 217 15.48 -13.13 1.34
CA SER A 217 15.69 -12.38 2.58
C SER A 217 15.00 -13.07 3.77
N TYR A 218 13.75 -13.50 3.60
CA TYR A 218 12.98 -14.20 4.63
C TYR A 218 13.57 -15.56 5.02
N VAL A 219 14.09 -16.32 4.05
CA VAL A 219 14.77 -17.60 4.31
C VAL A 219 16.04 -17.39 5.14
N HIS A 220 16.75 -16.28 4.95
CA HIS A 220 18.00 -16.00 5.66
C HIS A 220 17.84 -15.31 7.03
N LEU A 221 16.70 -14.64 7.29
CA LEU A 221 16.44 -13.90 8.53
C LEU A 221 16.62 -14.72 9.83
N PRO A 222 16.13 -15.98 9.93
CA PRO A 222 16.24 -16.77 11.17
C PRO A 222 17.67 -17.13 11.56
N ASP A 223 18.54 -17.34 10.57
CA ASP A 223 19.91 -17.84 10.78
C ASP A 223 20.97 -16.74 10.80
N THR A 224 20.59 -15.52 10.42
CA THR A 224 21.42 -14.32 10.49
C THR A 224 20.90 -13.36 11.57
N THR A 225 20.06 -12.39 11.21
CA THR A 225 19.64 -11.28 12.07
C THR A 225 18.92 -11.73 13.35
N PHE A 226 17.96 -12.66 13.27
CA PHE A 226 17.22 -13.10 14.46
C PHE A 226 18.09 -13.91 15.43
N LYS A 227 19.08 -14.64 14.90
CA LYS A 227 20.03 -15.40 15.72
C LYS A 227 20.95 -14.49 16.51
N ASP A 228 21.35 -13.36 15.92
CA ASP A 228 22.18 -12.35 16.57
C ASP A 228 21.41 -11.56 17.63
N LEU A 229 20.11 -11.31 17.40
CA LEU A 229 19.22 -10.71 18.40
C LEU A 229 18.99 -11.65 19.60
N ARG A 230 18.59 -12.90 19.33
CA ARG A 230 18.33 -13.89 20.38
C ARG A 230 18.64 -15.29 19.89
N ARG A 231 19.68 -15.89 20.46
CA ARG A 231 20.01 -17.29 20.21
C ARG A 231 18.88 -18.21 20.69
N LYS A 232 18.56 -19.24 19.90
CA LYS A 232 17.62 -20.31 20.29
C LYS A 232 18.07 -21.04 21.58
N LEU A 233 19.39 -21.18 21.77
CA LEU A 233 19.99 -21.73 22.98
C LEU A 233 21.17 -20.85 23.43
N PRO A 234 21.49 -20.83 24.74
CA PRO A 234 22.75 -20.26 25.24
C PRO A 234 23.97 -20.77 24.48
N VAL A 235 25.12 -20.10 24.64
CA VAL A 235 26.39 -20.51 24.00
C VAL A 235 26.73 -21.98 24.31
N THR A 236 26.37 -22.44 25.50
CA THR A 236 26.54 -23.82 25.98
C THR A 236 25.74 -24.87 25.21
N ARG A 237 24.79 -24.47 24.35
CA ARG A 237 23.84 -25.36 23.65
C ARG A 237 22.99 -26.22 24.59
N THR A 238 22.78 -25.76 25.82
CA THR A 238 21.93 -26.40 26.84
C THR A 238 20.98 -25.38 27.46
N LEU A 239 19.82 -25.84 27.93
CA LEU A 239 18.88 -24.96 28.64
C LEU A 239 19.51 -24.41 29.92
N PHE A 240 19.14 -23.19 30.29
CA PHE A 240 19.63 -22.57 31.51
C PHE A 240 19.13 -23.36 32.74
N PRO A 241 20.03 -23.84 33.62
CA PRO A 241 19.64 -24.66 34.76
C PRO A 241 19.12 -23.80 35.91
N TRP A 242 17.85 -23.40 35.83
CA TRP A 242 17.18 -22.55 36.83
C TRP A 242 17.21 -23.10 38.27
N HIS A 243 17.33 -24.41 38.44
CA HIS A 243 17.35 -25.06 39.76
C HIS A 243 18.69 -24.95 40.49
N ASN A 244 19.76 -24.48 39.83
CA ASN A 244 21.10 -24.44 40.43
C ASN A 244 21.87 -23.16 40.05
N THR A 245 21.20 -22.02 40.15
CA THR A 245 21.75 -20.70 39.78
C THR A 245 22.95 -20.28 40.63
N LEU A 246 23.05 -20.77 41.87
CA LEU A 246 24.17 -20.49 42.79
C LEU A 246 25.51 -21.03 42.31
N GLN A 247 25.53 -21.95 41.34
CA GLN A 247 26.78 -22.44 40.74
C GLN A 247 27.42 -21.45 39.76
N PHE A 248 26.65 -20.46 39.28
CA PHE A 248 27.09 -19.43 38.35
C PHE A 248 27.32 -18.13 39.12
N SER A 249 28.51 -17.98 39.71
CA SER A 249 28.95 -16.74 40.33
C SER A 249 29.92 -16.03 39.39
N LEU A 250 29.47 -14.93 38.78
CA LEU A 250 30.27 -14.08 37.90
C LEU A 250 31.60 -13.70 38.54
N THR A 251 31.60 -13.44 39.85
CA THR A 251 32.81 -13.09 40.61
C THR A 251 33.80 -14.25 40.63
N ARG A 252 33.35 -15.49 40.84
CA ARG A 252 34.23 -16.67 40.90
C ARG A 252 34.80 -17.04 39.54
N ASP A 253 34.03 -16.88 38.48
CA ASP A 253 34.46 -17.23 37.12
C ASP A 253 35.43 -16.20 36.53
N ILE A 254 35.22 -14.90 36.81
CA ILE A 254 36.15 -13.82 36.41
C ILE A 254 37.51 -13.94 37.11
N THR A 255 37.53 -14.25 38.41
CA THR A 255 38.80 -14.45 39.15
C THR A 255 39.60 -15.63 38.60
N ARG A 256 38.91 -16.65 38.08
CA ARG A 256 39.53 -17.84 37.51
C ARG A 256 40.06 -17.63 36.08
N GLU A 257 39.41 -16.80 35.26
CA GLU A 257 39.88 -16.48 33.90
C GLU A 257 40.95 -15.37 33.85
N LEU A 258 40.88 -14.38 34.75
CA LEU A 258 41.87 -13.29 34.78
C LEU A 258 43.14 -13.63 35.58
N GLU A 259 43.26 -14.84 36.13
CA GLU A 259 44.34 -15.24 37.07
C GLU A 259 44.67 -14.15 38.11
N ILE A 260 43.64 -13.43 38.60
CA ILE A 260 43.86 -12.47 39.69
C ILE A 260 43.86 -13.25 40.99
N GLY A 261 45.02 -13.85 41.28
CA GLY A 261 45.43 -14.33 42.59
C GLY A 261 45.69 -15.82 42.66
N GLN A 262 46.95 -16.24 42.49
CA GLN A 262 47.97 -16.14 43.54
C GLN A 262 49.37 -15.89 42.96
#